data_AF-A0A174Y8X6-F1
#
_entry.id   AF-A0A174Y8X6-F1
#
_cell.length_a   1.000
_cell.length_b   1.000
_cell.length_c   1.000
_cell.angle_alpha   90.00
_cell.angle_beta   90.00
_cell.angle_gamma   90.00
#
_symmetry.space_group_name_H-M   'P 1'
#
loop_
_entity.id
_entity.type
_entity.pdbx_description
1 polymer ?
#
loop_
_entity_poly.entity_id
_entity_poly.type
_entity_poly.pdbx_seq_one_letter_code
_entity_poly.pdbx_strand_id
1 'polypeptide(L)'
;MSRQRSMEVIEQAEYVTIGELVRLTAVRYSTLKFYTEEGMLPFEQAEENLTRRYRRVESLERIAQIRRLREQKKTIPEIKEILGCGEL
;
A
#
# COMPACT_ATOMS: atom_id res chain seq x y z
N MET A 1 1.32 18.40 -14.11
CA MET A 1 0.65 17.31 -13.38
C MET A 1 0.06 16.35 -14.41
N SER A 2 0.44 15.07 -14.38
CA SER A 2 -0.21 14.08 -15.26
C SER A 2 -1.69 14.00 -14.93
N ARG A 3 -2.54 13.86 -15.94
CA ARG A 3 -3.99 13.72 -15.75
C ARG A 3 -4.27 12.49 -14.89
N GLN A 4 -5.18 12.61 -13.94
CA GLN A 4 -5.63 11.47 -13.14
C GLN A 4 -6.13 10.35 -14.07
N ARG A 5 -5.59 9.12 -13.90
CA ARG A 5 -6.00 7.94 -14.68
C ARG A 5 -7.44 7.54 -14.35
N SER A 6 -8.18 7.01 -15.32
CA SER A 6 -9.55 6.49 -15.10
C SER A 6 -9.55 5.27 -14.17
N MET A 7 -10.71 4.91 -13.61
CA MET A 7 -10.85 3.71 -12.77
C MET A 7 -10.47 2.44 -13.54
N GLU A 8 -10.99 2.28 -14.76
CA GLU A 8 -10.68 1.14 -15.63
C GLU A 8 -9.17 0.96 -15.87
N VAL A 9 -8.44 2.05 -16.13
CA VAL A 9 -6.99 2.00 -16.35
C VAL A 9 -6.25 1.57 -15.07
N ILE A 10 -6.63 2.09 -13.91
CA ILE A 10 -5.96 1.74 -12.66
C ILE A 10 -6.30 0.32 -12.19
N GLU A 11 -7.48 -0.21 -12.54
CA GLU A 11 -7.89 -1.59 -12.24
C GLU A 11 -7.15 -2.61 -13.09
N GLN A 12 -6.66 -2.24 -14.27
CA GLN A 12 -5.90 -3.12 -15.16
C GLN A 12 -4.38 -2.95 -15.03
N ALA A 13 -3.91 -1.84 -14.47
CA ALA A 13 -2.48 -1.55 -14.34
C ALA A 13 -1.74 -2.54 -13.44
N GLU A 14 -0.53 -2.94 -13.81
CA GLU A 14 0.36 -3.73 -12.93
C GLU A 14 0.84 -2.88 -11.74
N TYR A 15 1.25 -1.64 -12.01
CA TYR A 15 1.72 -0.69 -11.01
C TYR A 15 0.79 0.50 -10.83
N VAL A 16 0.62 0.89 -9.58
CA VAL A 16 -0.21 2.01 -9.14
C VAL A 16 0.57 2.91 -8.19
N THR A 17 0.13 4.17 -8.09
CA THR A 17 0.59 5.11 -7.07
C THR A 17 -0.20 4.95 -5.77
N ILE A 18 0.31 5.48 -4.67
CA ILE A 18 -0.42 5.53 -3.40
C ILE A 18 -1.79 6.22 -3.53
N GLY A 19 -1.90 7.28 -4.34
CA GLY A 19 -3.18 7.97 -4.57
C GLY A 19 -4.19 7.13 -5.33
N GLU A 20 -3.73 6.19 -6.15
CA GLU A 20 -4.60 5.24 -6.85
C GLU A 20 -4.98 4.07 -5.94
N LEU A 21 -4.09 3.63 -5.05
CA LEU A 21 -4.46 2.69 -3.99
C LEU A 21 -5.55 3.26 -3.08
N VAL A 22 -5.52 4.55 -2.75
CA VAL A 22 -6.62 5.21 -2.01
C VAL A 22 -7.93 5.06 -2.76
N ARG A 23 -7.94 5.27 -4.08
CA ARG A 23 -9.15 5.15 -4.90
C ARG A 23 -9.63 3.70 -5.02
N LEU A 24 -8.72 2.74 -5.17
CA LEU A 24 -9.03 1.32 -5.29
C LEU A 24 -9.51 0.69 -3.97
N THR A 25 -9.03 1.16 -2.83
CA THR A 25 -9.27 0.53 -1.52
C THR A 25 -10.21 1.30 -0.60
N ALA A 26 -10.48 2.57 -0.92
CA ALA A 26 -11.11 3.54 -0.03
C ALA A 26 -10.38 3.74 1.32
N VAL A 27 -9.16 3.23 1.48
CA VAL A 27 -8.32 3.47 2.66
C VAL A 27 -7.73 4.87 2.57
N ARG A 28 -7.71 5.58 3.70
CA ARG A 28 -7.18 6.95 3.76
C ARG A 28 -5.72 7.00 3.33
N TYR A 29 -5.35 8.05 2.60
CA TYR A 29 -3.98 8.29 2.14
C TYR A 29 -2.95 8.20 3.28
N SER A 30 -3.23 8.86 4.41
CA SER A 30 -2.32 8.86 5.57
C SER A 30 -2.09 7.46 6.15
N THR A 31 -3.11 6.60 6.12
CA THR A 31 -2.99 5.21 6.57
C THR A 31 -2.08 4.40 5.63
N LEU A 32 -2.24 4.54 4.31
CA LEU A 32 -1.36 3.88 3.35
C LEU A 32 0.08 4.41 3.40
N LYS A 33 0.24 5.72 3.63
CA LYS A 33 1.55 6.35 3.82
C LYS A 33 2.22 5.76 5.06
N PHE A 34 1.50 5.70 6.18
CA PHE A 34 1.97 5.10 7.42
C PHE A 34 2.37 3.63 7.22
N TYR A 35 1.55 2.81 6.55
CA TYR A 35 1.89 1.41 6.27
C TYR A 35 3.14 1.27 5.38
N THR A 36 3.36 2.21 4.47
CA THR A 36 4.58 2.26 3.65
C THR A 36 5.80 2.61 4.50
N GLU A 37 5.69 3.62 5.36
CA GLU A 37 6.77 4.09 6.24
C GLU A 37 7.15 3.04 7.30
N GLU A 38 6.18 2.25 7.77
CA GLU A 38 6.39 1.10 8.65
C GLU A 38 6.92 -0.15 7.93
N GLY A 39 7.19 -0.08 6.63
CA GLY A 39 7.68 -1.20 5.83
C GLY A 39 6.66 -2.33 5.59
N MET A 40 5.38 -2.10 5.93
CA MET A 40 4.32 -3.12 5.80
C MET A 40 3.76 -3.23 4.39
N LEU A 41 3.93 -2.18 3.57
CA LEU A 41 3.47 -2.11 2.19
C LEU A 41 4.67 -2.00 1.23
N PRO A 42 5.03 -3.08 0.52
CA PRO A 42 6.14 -3.08 -0.43
C PRO A 42 5.93 -2.12 -1.59
N PHE A 43 7.00 -1.47 -2.03
CA PHE A 43 7.00 -0.57 -3.18
C PHE A 43 8.32 -0.62 -3.94
N GLU A 44 8.27 -0.24 -5.20
CA GLU A 44 9.42 -0.02 -6.05
C GLU A 44 9.65 1.49 -6.20
N GLN A 45 10.92 1.90 -6.14
CA GLN A 45 11.33 3.28 -6.28
C GLN A 45 12.74 3.33 -6.86
N ALA A 46 12.88 3.96 -8.04
CA ALA A 46 14.18 4.04 -8.72
C ALA A 46 15.16 4.97 -7.99
N GLU A 47 14.67 6.08 -7.43
CA GLU A 47 15.48 7.05 -6.67
C GLU A 47 14.64 7.66 -5.55
N GLU A 48 15.28 8.12 -4.46
CA GLU A 48 14.64 8.59 -3.22
C GLU A 48 13.59 9.69 -3.42
N ASN A 49 13.77 10.55 -4.44
CA ASN A 49 12.86 11.67 -4.73
C ASN A 49 11.79 11.36 -5.78
N LEU A 50 11.80 10.14 -6.35
CA LEU A 50 10.83 9.73 -7.37
C LEU A 50 9.56 9.14 -6.75
N THR A 51 8.49 9.08 -7.55
CA THR A 51 7.21 8.54 -7.09
C THR A 51 7.31 7.03 -6.85
N ARG A 52 7.00 6.58 -5.63
CA ARG A 52 6.86 5.16 -5.27
C ARG A 52 5.77 4.48 -6.11
N ARG A 53 6.06 3.28 -6.57
CA ARG A 53 5.15 2.43 -7.36
C ARG A 53 4.84 1.15 -6.60
N TYR A 54 3.58 0.78 -6.59
CA TYR A 54 3.06 -0.35 -5.84
C TYR A 54 2.50 -1.36 -6.82
N ARG A 55 2.87 -2.64 -6.68
CA ARG A 55 2.24 -3.73 -7.42
C ARG A 55 0.80 -3.84 -6.97
N ARG A 56 -0.14 -3.60 -7.90
CA ARG A 56 -1.55 -3.41 -7.58
C ARG A 56 -2.14 -4.61 -6.83
N VAL A 57 -2.04 -5.80 -7.43
CA VAL A 57 -2.67 -7.02 -6.87
C VAL A 57 -2.09 -7.33 -5.49
N GLU A 58 -0.77 -7.41 -5.38
CA GLU A 58 -0.06 -7.68 -4.11
C GLU A 58 -0.40 -6.65 -3.03
N SER A 59 -0.47 -5.36 -3.39
CA SER A 59 -0.78 -4.28 -2.45
C SER A 59 -2.23 -4.33 -1.97
N LEU A 60 -3.18 -4.66 -2.85
CA LEU A 60 -4.59 -4.82 -2.47
C LEU A 60 -4.76 -5.96 -1.47
N GLU A 61 -4.13 -7.11 -1.73
CA GLU A 61 -4.13 -8.26 -0.82
C GLU A 61 -3.48 -7.92 0.52
N ARG A 62 -2.31 -7.25 0.48
CA ARG A 62 -1.60 -6.80 1.69
C ARG A 62 -2.44 -5.85 2.53
N ILE A 63 -3.08 -4.86 1.90
CA ILE A 63 -3.96 -3.90 2.60
C ILE A 63 -5.16 -4.61 3.21
N ALA A 64 -5.78 -5.55 2.49
CA ALA A 64 -6.88 -6.35 3.01
C ALA A 64 -6.45 -7.22 4.21
N GLN A 65 -5.26 -7.83 4.14
CA GLN A 65 -4.69 -8.61 5.24
C GLN A 65 -4.44 -7.74 6.48
N ILE A 66 -3.79 -6.58 6.32
CA ILE A 66 -3.54 -5.63 7.42
C ILE A 66 -4.87 -5.23 8.07
N ARG A 67 -5.90 -4.91 7.28
CA ARG A 67 -7.24 -4.55 7.80
C ARG A 67 -7.84 -5.67 8.65
N ARG A 68 -7.80 -6.91 8.18
CA ARG A 68 -8.30 -8.07 8.95
C ARG A 68 -7.55 -8.24 10.27
N LEU A 69 -6.22 -8.06 10.28
CA LEU A 69 -5.42 -8.14 11.50
C LEU A 69 -5.77 -7.00 12.48
N ARG A 70 -6.00 -5.78 11.97
CA ARG A 70 -6.46 -4.64 12.78
C ARG A 70 -7.84 -4.89 13.39
N GLU A 71 -8.75 -5.53 12.66
CA GLU A 71 -10.08 -5.94 13.16
C GLU A 71 -9.96 -6.99 14.28
N GLN A 72 -8.94 -7.86 14.22
CA GLN A 72 -8.57 -8.79 15.28
C GLN A 72 -7.84 -8.13 16.47
N LYS A 73 -7.81 -6.79 16.52
CA LYS A 73 -7.13 -5.97 17.55
C LYS A 73 -5.62 -6.16 17.62
N LYS A 74 -4.98 -6.65 16.55
CA LYS A 74 -3.52 -6.72 16.48
C LYS A 74 -2.90 -5.34 16.42
N THR A 75 -1.84 -5.16 17.21
CA THR A 75 -1.01 -3.97 17.22
C THR A 75 -0.14 -3.90 15.97
N ILE A 76 0.43 -2.73 15.66
CA ILE A 76 1.31 -2.59 14.49
C ILE A 76 2.56 -3.48 14.60
N PRO A 77 3.25 -3.58 15.75
CA PRO A 77 4.37 -4.52 15.91
C PRO A 77 3.99 -5.98 15.62
N GLU A 78 2.89 -6.48 16.21
CA GLU A 78 2.41 -7.84 15.92
C GLU A 78 2.09 -8.05 14.44
N ILE A 79 1.52 -7.05 13.78
CA ILE A 79 1.24 -7.13 12.34
C ILE A 79 2.54 -7.21 11.54
N LYS A 80 3.57 -6.42 11.90
CA LYS A 80 4.88 -6.47 11.24
C LYS A 80 5.54 -7.84 11.39
N GLU A 81 5.48 -8.42 12.59
CA GLU A 81 5.95 -9.80 12.85
C GLU A 81 5.20 -10.82 11.97
N ILE A 82 3.87 -10.75 11.91
CA ILE A 82 3.04 -11.66 11.09
C ILE A 82 3.36 -11.53 9.60
N LEU A 83 3.63 -10.31 9.14
CA LEU A 83 3.95 -10.04 7.73
C LEU A 83 5.40 -10.36 7.36
N GLY A 84 6.24 -10.74 8.32
CA GLY A 84 7.68 -10.91 8.11
C GLY A 84 8.40 -9.61 7.75
N CYS A 85 7.82 -8.46 8.09
CA CYS A 85 8.45 -7.15 7.95
C CYS A 85 9.42 -6.96 9.11
N GLY A 86 10.62 -7.54 9.01
CA GLY A 86 11.68 -7.37 9.99
C GLY A 86 12.10 -5.91 10.13
N GLU A 87 12.45 -5.49 11.35
CA GLU A 87 13.15 -4.23 11.59
C GLU A 87 14.50 -4.31 10.86
N LEU A 88 14.73 -3.42 9.88
CA LEU A 88 16.05 -3.21 9.28
C LEU A 88 16.96 -2.49 10.28
#